data_AF-A0A7J5EEW9-F1
#
_entry.id   AF-A0A7J5EEW9-F1
#
_cell.length_a   1.000
_cell.length_b   1.000
_cell.length_c   1.000
_cell.angle_alpha   90.00
_cell.angle_beta   90.00
_cell.angle_gamma   90.00
#
_symmetry.space_group_name_H-M   'P 1'
#
loop_
_entity.id
_entity.type
_entity.pdbx_description
1 polymer ?
#
loop_
_entity_poly.entity_id
_entity_poly.type
_entity_poly.pdbx_seq_one_letter_code
_entity_poly.pdbx_strand_id
1 'polypeptide(L)'
;MMNPFYYSNIDDNMLCQLMKNKEISSSLAYIVCAKQHEDLEITPKKHSIELSNNEISINILLYVGFESDDYYTINRKNNLHIITFNEIVPSMIEFTDLNVKFIDKTALLFTVLALSKNPILTDLHHLRKIK
;
A
#
# COMPACT_ATOMS: atom_id res chain seq x y z
N MET A 1 13.65 -11.45 23.17
CA MET A 1 14.01 -11.59 21.75
C MET A 1 12.84 -11.09 20.93
N MET A 2 13.04 -10.03 20.14
CA MET A 2 12.01 -9.49 19.25
C MET A 2 11.74 -10.51 18.16
N ASN A 3 10.48 -10.92 18.01
CA ASN A 3 10.06 -11.67 16.82
C ASN A 3 10.36 -10.77 15.60
N PRO A 4 11.19 -11.17 14.63
CA PRO A 4 11.60 -10.29 13.53
C PRO A 4 10.47 -9.96 12.54
N PHE A 5 9.28 -10.51 12.78
CA PHE A 5 8.12 -10.45 11.91
C PHE A 5 6.86 -10.07 12.72
N TYR A 6 6.09 -9.12 12.19
CA TYR A 6 4.81 -8.70 12.75
C TYR A 6 3.69 -9.64 12.31
N TYR A 7 3.72 -10.07 11.04
CA TYR A 7 2.73 -10.98 10.46
C TYR A 7 3.21 -12.43 10.53
N SER A 8 2.27 -13.38 10.48
CA SER A 8 2.60 -14.80 10.34
C SER A 8 3.07 -15.17 8.93
N ASN A 9 2.57 -14.48 7.90
CA ASN A 9 2.95 -14.68 6.50
C ASN A 9 4.20 -13.85 6.16
N ILE A 10 5.18 -14.49 5.52
CA ILE A 10 6.45 -13.86 5.14
C ILE A 10 6.27 -12.76 4.07
N ASP A 11 5.33 -12.94 3.14
CA ASP A 11 5.08 -11.98 2.06
C ASP A 11 4.51 -10.67 2.61
N ASP A 12 3.66 -10.74 3.63
CA ASP A 12 3.10 -9.56 4.28
C ASP A 12 4.15 -8.80 5.09
N ASN A 13 5.08 -9.54 5.71
CA ASN A 13 6.23 -8.92 6.35
C ASN A 13 7.13 -8.24 5.32
N MET A 14 7.41 -8.89 4.18
CA MET A 14 8.17 -8.29 3.10
C MET A 14 7.49 -7.03 2.59
N LEU A 15 6.17 -7.07 2.35
CA LEU A 15 5.39 -5.90 1.94
C LEU A 15 5.48 -4.77 2.96
N CYS A 16 5.32 -5.07 4.25
CA CYS A 16 5.44 -4.08 5.31
C CYS A 16 6.84 -3.45 5.36
N GLN A 17 7.91 -4.22 5.16
CA GLN A 17 9.26 -3.66 5.09
C GLN A 17 9.48 -2.81 3.84
N LEU A 18 8.93 -3.22 2.69
CA LEU A 18 8.98 -2.42 1.46
C LEU A 18 8.29 -1.07 1.63
N MET A 19 7.13 -1.03 2.30
CA MET A 19 6.40 0.22 2.53
C MET A 19 7.16 1.22 3.42
N LYS A 20 8.11 0.76 4.25
CA LYS A 20 8.99 1.65 5.03
C LYS A 20 9.97 2.43 4.17
N ASN A 21 10.21 2.02 2.93
CA ASN A 21 10.95 2.83 1.97
C ASN A 21 10.07 4.01 1.52
N LYS A 22 10.54 5.23 1.78
CA LYS A 22 9.80 6.48 1.47
C LYS A 22 9.45 6.61 -0.01
N GLU A 23 10.34 6.23 -0.92
CA GLU A 23 10.06 6.33 -2.36
C GLU A 23 8.93 5.39 -2.78
N ILE A 24 8.88 4.19 -2.20
CA ILE A 24 7.85 3.19 -2.48
C ILE A 24 6.50 3.63 -1.91
N SER A 25 6.45 4.04 -0.64
CA SER A 25 5.19 4.48 -0.02
C SER A 25 4.63 5.75 -0.65
N SER A 26 5.48 6.73 -0.97
CA SER A 26 5.05 7.93 -1.72
C SER A 26 4.55 7.59 -3.13
N SER A 27 5.20 6.64 -3.82
CA SER A 27 4.74 6.16 -5.13
C SER A 27 3.38 5.47 -5.04
N LEU A 28 3.16 4.65 -4.00
CA LEU A 28 1.86 4.04 -3.76
C LEU A 28 0.78 5.09 -3.50
N ALA A 29 1.07 6.08 -2.65
CA ALA A 29 0.14 7.18 -2.42
C ALA A 29 -0.21 7.91 -3.72
N TYR A 30 0.79 8.21 -4.55
CA TYR A 30 0.56 8.81 -5.87
C TYR A 30 -0.39 7.99 -6.76
N ILE A 31 -0.29 6.66 -6.76
CA ILE A 31 -1.23 5.81 -7.52
C ILE A 31 -2.66 5.92 -6.95
N VAL A 32 -2.77 5.92 -5.63
CA VAL A 32 -4.07 5.87 -4.95
C VAL A 32 -4.84 7.19 -5.06
N CYS A 33 -4.17 8.33 -4.95
CA CYS A 33 -4.81 9.64 -4.90
C CYS A 33 -4.38 10.64 -5.99
N ALA A 34 -3.53 10.23 -6.93
CA ALA A 34 -2.97 11.09 -7.98
C ALA A 34 -2.27 12.35 -7.45
N LYS A 35 -1.81 12.32 -6.20
CA LYS A 35 -1.13 13.41 -5.50
C LYS A 35 0.10 12.86 -4.78
N GLN A 36 1.19 13.62 -4.78
CA GLN A 36 2.36 13.28 -3.98
C GLN A 36 2.04 13.48 -2.49
N HIS A 37 2.36 12.46 -1.70
CA HIS A 37 2.36 12.53 -0.24
C HIS A 37 3.70 12.05 0.29
N GLU A 38 4.29 12.82 1.18
CA GLU A 38 5.56 12.53 1.83
C GLU A 38 5.36 12.20 3.32
N ASP A 39 6.40 11.66 3.93
CA ASP A 39 6.47 11.35 5.37
C ASP A 39 5.29 10.51 5.90
N LEU A 40 4.88 9.52 5.11
CA LEU A 40 3.89 8.53 5.51
C LEU A 40 4.46 7.64 6.63
N GLU A 41 3.79 7.64 7.77
CA GLU A 41 4.04 6.69 8.85
C GLU A 41 3.47 5.33 8.47
N ILE A 42 4.28 4.28 8.63
CA ILE A 42 3.91 2.89 8.31
C ILE A 42 3.59 2.16 9.60
N THR A 43 2.31 1.91 9.85
CA THR A 43 1.83 1.23 11.05
C THR A 43 1.26 -0.14 10.68
N PRO A 44 1.93 -1.24 11.03
CA PRO A 44 1.31 -2.56 10.86
C PRO A 44 0.11 -2.71 11.80
N LYS A 45 -0.99 -3.26 11.28
CA LYS A 45 -2.23 -3.58 12.00
C LYS A 45 -2.49 -5.08 11.90
N LYS A 46 -3.49 -5.58 12.60
CA LYS A 46 -3.78 -7.02 12.65
C LYS A 46 -4.15 -7.56 11.26
N HIS A 47 -4.95 -6.84 10.49
CA HIS A 47 -5.46 -7.29 9.18
C HIS A 47 -5.03 -6.41 8.01
N SER A 48 -4.28 -5.33 8.28
CA SER A 48 -3.83 -4.39 7.27
C SER A 48 -2.45 -3.78 7.58
N ILE A 49 -1.88 -3.10 6.59
CA ILE A 49 -0.78 -2.15 6.80
C ILE A 49 -1.34 -0.75 6.58
N GLU A 50 -1.25 0.10 7.58
CA GLU A 50 -1.63 1.51 7.46
C GLU A 50 -0.42 2.35 7.03
N LEU A 51 -0.65 3.23 6.04
CA LEU A 51 0.26 4.27 5.61
C LEU A 51 -0.48 5.61 5.78
N SER A 52 -0.01 6.48 6.67
CA SER A 52 -0.77 7.70 6.95
C SER A 52 0.08 8.89 7.32
N ASN A 53 -0.47 10.07 7.08
CA ASN A 53 -0.03 11.34 7.65
C ASN A 53 -1.27 12.20 7.94
N ASN A 54 -1.10 13.50 8.18
CA ASN A 54 -2.20 14.40 8.48
C ASN A 54 -3.18 14.63 7.31
N GLU A 55 -2.80 14.27 6.07
CA GLU A 55 -3.59 14.52 4.85
C GLU A 55 -4.27 13.27 4.28
N ILE A 56 -3.73 12.08 4.55
CA ILE A 56 -4.16 10.83 3.92
C ILE A 56 -3.98 9.63 4.85
N SER A 57 -4.88 8.66 4.74
CA SER A 57 -4.72 7.33 5.33
C SER A 57 -5.00 6.27 4.27
N ILE A 58 -4.02 5.42 3.99
CA ILE A 58 -4.12 4.29 3.05
C ILE A 58 -3.98 3.01 3.86
N ASN A 59 -4.98 2.14 3.78
CA ASN A 59 -4.96 0.84 4.44
C ASN A 59 -4.84 -0.26 3.39
N ILE A 60 -3.72 -0.99 3.42
CA ILE A 60 -3.47 -2.13 2.54
C ILE A 60 -4.01 -3.39 3.23
N LEU A 61 -5.05 -3.99 2.67
CA LEU A 61 -5.66 -5.21 3.19
C LEU A 61 -4.75 -6.42 2.98
N LEU A 62 -4.57 -7.21 4.04
CA LEU A 62 -3.83 -8.47 4.01
C LEU A 62 -4.76 -9.67 4.14
N TYR A 63 -5.78 -9.57 5.01
CA TYR A 63 -6.67 -10.69 5.37
C TYR A 63 -8.13 -10.26 5.50
N VAL A 64 -9.03 -11.25 5.41
CA VAL A 64 -10.42 -11.18 5.86
C VAL A 64 -10.45 -10.97 7.40
N GLY A 65 -11.42 -10.20 7.91
CA GLY A 65 -11.51 -9.75 9.31
C GLY A 65 -11.16 -8.27 9.51
N PHE A 66 -10.70 -7.59 8.47
CA PHE A 66 -10.49 -6.14 8.51
C PHE A 66 -11.81 -5.37 8.68
N GLU A 67 -12.89 -5.87 8.06
CA GLU A 67 -14.23 -5.30 8.08
C GLU A 67 -14.86 -5.23 9.47
N SER A 68 -14.48 -6.15 10.35
CA SER A 68 -15.02 -6.25 11.71
C SER A 68 -14.20 -5.52 12.76
N ASP A 69 -12.88 -5.43 12.58
CA ASP A 69 -11.96 -4.95 13.61
C ASP A 69 -11.36 -3.59 13.22
N ASP A 70 -10.50 -3.60 12.20
CA ASP A 70 -9.68 -2.44 11.85
C ASP A 70 -10.53 -1.32 11.24
N TYR A 71 -11.55 -1.63 10.43
CA TYR A 71 -12.38 -0.63 9.74
C TYR A 71 -13.10 0.33 10.69
N TYR A 72 -13.68 -0.15 11.80
CA TYR A 72 -14.38 0.70 12.77
C TYR A 72 -13.46 1.75 13.39
N THR A 73 -12.16 1.47 13.47
CA THR A 73 -11.17 2.39 14.05
C THR A 73 -10.68 3.46 13.07
N ILE A 74 -10.75 3.20 11.77
CA ILE A 74 -10.19 4.07 10.73
C ILE A 74 -11.23 4.78 9.87
N ASN A 75 -12.51 4.35 9.88
CA ASN A 75 -13.55 4.88 8.99
C ASN A 75 -13.85 6.37 9.18
N ARG A 76 -13.36 6.98 10.27
CA ARG A 76 -13.45 8.42 10.56
C ARG A 76 -12.22 9.21 10.12
N LYS A 77 -11.17 8.56 9.60
CA LYS A 77 -9.98 9.25 9.13
C LYS A 77 -10.30 10.02 7.85
N ASN A 78 -9.78 11.24 7.77
CA ASN A 78 -9.90 12.07 6.59
C ASN A 78 -9.16 11.41 5.42
N ASN A 79 -9.77 11.47 4.23
CA ASN A 79 -9.19 10.96 2.98
C ASN A 79 -8.71 9.50 3.11
N LEU A 80 -9.58 8.65 3.65
CA LEU A 80 -9.34 7.23 3.81
C LEU A 80 -9.42 6.51 2.45
N HIS A 81 -8.40 5.73 2.17
CA HIS A 81 -8.37 4.79 1.05
C HIS A 81 -8.11 3.38 1.58
N ILE A 82 -8.92 2.43 1.12
CA ILE A 82 -8.73 1.02 1.42
C ILE A 82 -8.33 0.35 0.11
N ILE A 83 -7.20 -0.33 0.10
CA ILE A 83 -6.65 -0.95 -1.10
C ILE A 83 -6.22 -2.39 -0.84
N THR A 84 -6.00 -3.13 -1.92
CA THR A 84 -5.48 -4.50 -1.87
C THR A 84 -4.63 -4.78 -3.10
N PHE A 85 -3.65 -5.66 -2.96
CA PHE A 85 -2.89 -6.20 -4.09
C PHE A 85 -3.41 -7.56 -4.57
N ASN A 86 -4.59 -7.98 -4.09
CA ASN A 86 -5.27 -9.19 -4.52
C ASN A 86 -6.56 -8.81 -5.27
N GLU A 87 -6.61 -9.11 -6.56
CA GLU A 87 -7.73 -8.73 -7.44
C GLU A 87 -9.08 -9.34 -7.04
N ILE A 88 -9.07 -10.45 -6.28
CA ILE A 88 -10.28 -11.14 -5.84
C ILE A 88 -10.95 -10.39 -4.67
N VAL A 89 -10.17 -9.77 -3.79
CA VAL A 89 -10.64 -9.17 -2.53
C VAL A 89 -11.79 -8.17 -2.72
N PRO A 90 -11.78 -7.23 -3.68
CA PRO A 90 -12.89 -6.30 -3.88
C PRO A 90 -14.21 -6.96 -4.26
N SER A 91 -14.19 -8.21 -4.73
CA SER A 91 -15.39 -8.97 -5.11
C SER A 91 -15.93 -9.88 -4.01
N MET A 92 -15.22 -9.99 -2.88
CA MET A 92 -15.65 -10.82 -1.75
C MET A 92 -16.80 -10.15 -0.99
N ILE A 93 -17.72 -10.96 -0.47
CA ILE A 93 -18.95 -10.46 0.17
C ILE A 93 -18.63 -9.63 1.42
N GLU A 94 -17.56 -9.99 2.13
CA GLU A 94 -17.05 -9.33 3.33
C GLU A 94 -16.60 -7.88 3.07
N PHE A 95 -16.21 -7.56 1.84
CA PHE A 95 -15.71 -6.25 1.44
C PHE A 95 -16.67 -5.47 0.55
N THR A 96 -17.88 -5.97 0.28
CA THR A 96 -18.79 -5.35 -0.70
C THR A 96 -19.18 -3.92 -0.32
N ASP A 97 -19.30 -3.62 0.97
CA ASP A 97 -19.64 -2.29 1.49
C ASP A 97 -18.41 -1.41 1.76
N LEU A 98 -17.21 -1.97 1.64
CA LEU A 98 -15.95 -1.27 1.80
C LEU A 98 -15.45 -0.95 0.41
N ASN A 99 -15.32 0.33 0.04
CA ASN A 99 -14.84 0.74 -1.28
C ASN A 99 -13.34 0.39 -1.48
N VAL A 100 -13.04 -0.90 -1.55
CA VAL A 100 -11.70 -1.48 -1.65
C VAL A 100 -11.25 -1.40 -3.10
N LYS A 101 -10.09 -0.78 -3.34
CA LYS A 101 -9.52 -0.70 -4.68
C LYS A 101 -8.40 -1.72 -4.84
N PHE A 102 -8.47 -2.51 -5.90
CA PHE A 102 -7.33 -3.31 -6.32
C PHE A 102 -6.26 -2.40 -6.93
N ILE A 103 -5.02 -2.56 -6.46
CA ILE A 103 -3.82 -1.93 -7.04
C ILE A 103 -2.95 -3.03 -7.62
N ASP A 104 -2.61 -2.89 -8.89
CA ASP A 104 -1.71 -3.81 -9.57
C ASP A 104 -0.25 -3.60 -9.07
N LYS A 105 0.42 -4.70 -8.68
CA LYS A 105 1.80 -4.67 -8.16
C LYS A 105 2.80 -4.21 -9.23
N THR A 106 2.57 -4.55 -10.48
CA THR A 106 3.37 -4.11 -11.63
C THR A 106 3.15 -2.61 -11.89
N ALA A 107 1.94 -2.08 -11.70
CA ALA A 107 1.70 -0.65 -11.74
C ALA A 107 2.46 0.10 -10.62
N LEU A 108 2.53 -0.46 -9.41
CA LEU A 108 3.36 0.08 -8.33
C LEU A 108 4.84 0.08 -8.71
N LEU A 109 5.37 -1.04 -9.20
CA LEU A 109 6.77 -1.13 -9.64
C LEU A 109 7.11 -0.06 -10.68
N PHE A 110 6.29 0.08 -11.72
CA PHE A 110 6.57 1.06 -12.77
C PHE A 110 6.44 2.50 -12.30
N THR A 111 5.54 2.78 -11.36
CA THR A 111 5.44 4.11 -10.76
C THR A 111 6.66 4.43 -9.92
N VAL A 112 7.15 3.49 -9.11
CA VAL A 112 8.40 3.65 -8.34
C VAL A 112 9.58 3.95 -9.28
N LEU A 113 9.71 3.18 -10.36
CA LEU A 113 10.77 3.41 -11.35
C LEU A 113 10.66 4.78 -12.04
N ALA A 114 9.44 5.22 -12.33
CA ALA A 114 9.19 6.50 -13.00
C ALA A 114 9.41 7.72 -12.10
N LEU A 115 9.15 7.60 -10.80
CA LEU A 115 9.23 8.69 -9.82
C LEU A 115 10.53 8.69 -9.01
N SER A 116 11.33 7.62 -9.11
CA SER A 116 12.60 7.47 -8.42
C SER A 116 13.56 8.62 -8.75
N LYS A 117 14.28 9.09 -7.72
CA LYS A 117 15.39 10.05 -7.88
C LYS A 117 16.73 9.35 -8.14
N ASN A 118 16.78 8.02 -8.05
CA ASN A 118 17.96 7.22 -8.38
C ASN A 118 18.14 7.14 -9.91
N PRO A 119 19.26 7.67 -10.46
CA PRO A 119 19.49 7.68 -11.91
C PRO A 119 19.46 6.29 -12.56
N ILE A 120 19.96 5.26 -11.87
CA ILE A 120 19.98 3.89 -12.41
C ILE A 120 18.55 3.37 -12.60
N LEU A 121 17.65 3.65 -11.64
CA LEU A 121 16.26 3.21 -11.75
C LEU A 121 15.51 3.96 -12.86
N THR A 122 15.85 5.24 -13.06
CA THR A 122 15.35 6.05 -14.17
C THR A 122 15.83 5.49 -15.52
N ASP A 123 17.11 5.14 -15.64
CA ASP A 123 17.67 4.52 -16.83
C ASP A 123 16.99 3.16 -17.12
N LEU A 124 16.79 2.32 -16.10
CA LEU A 124 16.05 1.06 -16.23
C LEU A 124 14.60 1.30 -16.70
N HIS A 125 13.93 2.35 -16.21
CA HIS A 125 12.61 2.73 -16.70
C HIS A 125 12.62 3.09 -18.19
N HIS A 126 13.67 3.78 -18.66
CA HIS A 126 13.84 4.14 -20.06
C HIS A 126 14.13 2.92 -20.95
N LEU A 127 14.90 1.94 -20.48
CA LEU A 127 15.17 0.71 -21.23
C LEU A 127 13.90 -0.03 -21.64
N ARG A 128 12.84 0.00 -20.83
CA ARG A 128 11.54 -0.58 -21.17
C ARG A 128 10.93 -0.02 -22.47
N LYS A 129 11.34 1.17 -22.90
CA LYS A 129 10.82 1.86 -24.08
C LYS A 129 11.65 1.59 -25.35
N ILE A 130 12.80 0.92 -25.22
CA ILE A 130 13.65 0.55 -26.36
C ILE A 130 12.99 -0.65 -27.07
N LYS A 131 12.90 -0.57 -28.40
CA LYS A 131 12.33 -1.59 -29.28
C LYS A 131 13.40 -2.53 -29.81
#